data_AF-A0A257IRQ3-F1
#
_entry.id   AF-A0A257IRQ3-F1
#
_cell.length_a   1.000
_cell.length_b   1.000
_cell.length_c   1.000
_cell.angle_alpha   90.00
_cell.angle_beta   90.00
_cell.angle_gamma   90.00
#
_symmetry.space_group_name_H-M   'P 1'
#
loop_
_entity.id
_entity.type
_entity.pdbx_description
1 polymer ?
#
loop_
_entity_poly.entity_id
_entity_poly.type
_entity_poly.pdbx_seq_one_letter_code
_entity_poly.pdbx_strand_id
1 'polypeptide(L)'
;MEGVAWFAHKYIMHGFGWTWHEDHHNMHKGFFEKNDYYALVFTPIAIFCIVFGDLNAEYWYLFHIGLGITLYGLFYFIFHDLIVHRRLKFKFATKSKYMKRIMYAHYVHHKTHTKEGAEAFGFLYAPKKYEKKS
;
A
#
# COMPACT_ATOMS: atom_id res chain seq x y z
N MET A 1 -10.99 -0.63 -4.09
CA MET A 1 -9.89 -0.33 -3.15
C MET A 1 -8.68 0.33 -3.80
N GLU A 2 -8.15 -0.16 -4.94
CA GLU A 2 -6.95 0.44 -5.59
C GLU A 2 -7.02 1.97 -5.78
N GLY A 3 -8.14 2.51 -6.25
CA GLY A 3 -8.30 3.97 -6.40
C GLY A 3 -8.24 4.74 -5.09
N VAL A 4 -8.78 4.17 -4.00
CA VAL A 4 -8.70 4.74 -2.64
C VAL A 4 -7.27 4.69 -2.13
N ALA A 5 -6.59 3.56 -2.33
CA ALA A 5 -5.19 3.40 -1.94
C ALA A 5 -4.28 4.37 -2.71
N TRP A 6 -4.46 4.49 -4.02
CA TRP A 6 -3.75 5.46 -4.85
C TRP A 6 -3.99 6.90 -4.36
N PHE A 7 -5.24 7.24 -4.04
CA PHE A 7 -5.59 8.57 -3.54
C PHE A 7 -4.94 8.84 -2.18
N ALA A 8 -5.06 7.90 -1.24
CA ALA A 8 -4.44 8.00 0.07
C ALA A 8 -2.93 8.12 -0.06
N HIS A 9 -2.30 7.30 -0.89
CA HIS A 9 -0.87 7.33 -1.10
C HIS A 9 -0.40 8.69 -1.65
N LYS A 10 -1.08 9.21 -2.68
CA LYS A 10 -0.71 10.47 -3.32
C LYS A 10 -1.00 11.71 -2.48
N TYR A 11 -2.17 11.79 -1.84
CA TYR A 11 -2.65 13.03 -1.23
C TYR A 11 -2.59 13.04 0.30
N ILE A 12 -2.58 11.86 0.94
CA ILE A 12 -2.46 11.73 2.40
C ILE A 12 -1.00 11.44 2.74
N MET A 13 -0.44 10.34 2.24
CA MET A 13 0.90 9.89 2.60
C MET A 13 1.98 10.81 2.03
N HIS A 14 1.88 11.22 0.77
CA HIS A 14 2.69 12.29 0.18
C HIS A 14 2.15 13.71 0.44
N GLY A 15 1.17 13.84 1.34
CA GLY A 15 0.56 15.11 1.73
C GLY A 15 0.89 15.48 3.17
N PHE A 16 -0.14 15.55 4.00
CA PHE A 16 0.00 15.88 5.42
C PHE A 16 0.56 14.72 6.26
N GLY A 17 0.46 13.48 5.77
CA GLY A 17 1.00 12.27 6.40
C GLY A 17 2.47 11.98 6.04
N TRP A 18 3.15 12.90 5.36
CA TRP A 18 4.53 12.70 4.91
C TRP A 18 5.48 12.33 6.05
N THR A 19 5.31 12.89 7.24
CA THR A 19 6.18 12.57 8.39
C THR A 19 6.15 11.10 8.82
N TRP A 20 5.08 10.36 8.48
CA TRP A 20 4.98 8.91 8.69
C TRP A 20 5.49 8.12 7.50
N HIS A 21 5.40 8.69 6.30
CA HIS A 21 5.77 8.01 5.06
C HIS A 21 7.23 8.29 4.62
N GLU A 22 7.84 9.36 5.08
CA GLU A 22 9.21 9.76 4.74
C GLU A 22 10.23 8.69 5.14
N ASP A 23 10.04 8.10 6.32
CA ASP A 23 10.84 6.98 6.83
C ASP A 23 10.80 5.81 5.85
N HIS A 24 9.65 5.60 5.22
CA HIS A 24 9.46 4.54 4.23
C HIS A 24 10.22 4.80 2.91
N HIS A 25 10.36 6.07 2.52
CA HIS A 25 11.19 6.46 1.37
C HIS A 25 12.70 6.41 1.68
N ASN A 26 13.08 6.49 2.94
CA ASN A 26 14.47 6.52 3.38
C ASN A 26 14.83 5.19 4.03
N MET A 27 15.44 4.29 3.26
CA MET A 27 15.76 2.93 3.69
C MET A 27 16.47 2.91 5.05
N HIS A 28 15.80 2.39 6.08
CA HIS A 28 16.34 2.32 7.44
C HIS A 28 16.59 0.88 7.88
N LYS A 29 17.39 0.72 8.93
CA LYS A 29 17.65 -0.59 9.54
C LYS A 29 16.60 -0.84 10.62
N GLY A 30 15.65 -1.73 10.35
CA GLY A 30 14.61 -2.10 11.32
C GLY A 30 13.49 -2.89 10.69
N PHE A 31 12.69 -3.57 11.50
CA PHE A 31 11.48 -4.27 11.04
C PHE A 31 10.24 -3.36 11.02
N PHE A 32 10.17 -2.42 11.96
CA PHE A 32 9.09 -1.45 12.08
C PHE A 32 9.48 -0.12 11.46
N GLU A 33 8.52 0.51 10.80
CA GLU A 33 8.67 1.83 10.18
C GLU A 33 7.55 2.75 10.67
N LYS A 34 7.76 4.06 10.67
CA LYS A 34 6.67 5.00 11.02
C LYS A 34 5.44 4.85 10.11
N ASN A 35 5.65 4.33 8.90
CA ASN A 35 4.59 4.05 7.95
C ASN A 35 3.60 2.99 8.46
N ASP A 36 3.99 2.16 9.43
CA ASP A 36 3.11 1.16 10.02
C ASP A 36 1.95 1.80 10.81
N TYR A 37 2.04 3.10 11.14
CA TYR A 37 0.93 3.86 11.73
C TYR A 37 -0.31 3.90 10.84
N TYR A 38 -0.15 3.82 9.51
CA TYR A 38 -1.30 3.73 8.62
C TYR A 38 -2.09 2.43 8.86
N ALA A 39 -1.41 1.31 9.13
CA ALA A 39 -2.09 0.06 9.48
C ALA A 39 -2.87 0.21 10.80
N LEU A 40 -2.33 0.92 11.78
CA LEU A 40 -3.02 1.21 13.05
C LEU A 40 -4.24 2.10 12.88
N VAL A 41 -4.29 2.95 11.84
CA VAL A 41 -5.46 3.78 11.52
C VAL A 41 -6.50 2.99 10.72
N PHE A 42 -6.09 2.25 9.69
CA PHE A 42 -7.04 1.54 8.81
C PHE A 42 -7.65 0.29 9.46
N THR A 43 -6.95 -0.36 10.39
CA THR A 43 -7.45 -1.54 11.11
C THR A 43 -8.75 -1.25 11.90
N PRO A 44 -8.81 -0.26 12.82
CA PRO A 44 -10.04 0.04 13.53
C PRO A 44 -11.17 0.51 12.60
N ILE A 45 -10.85 1.22 11.51
CA ILE A 45 -11.85 1.59 10.49
C ILE A 45 -12.45 0.34 9.84
N ALA A 46 -11.60 -0.63 9.46
CA ALA A 46 -12.06 -1.89 8.88
C ALA A 46 -12.93 -2.69 9.87
N ILE A 47 -12.47 -2.82 11.13
CA ILE A 47 -13.22 -3.50 12.19
C ILE A 47 -14.57 -2.83 12.41
N PHE A 48 -14.61 -1.50 12.51
CA PHE A 48 -15.84 -0.74 12.65
C PHE A 48 -16.79 -1.01 11.48
N CYS A 49 -16.32 -0.91 10.24
CA CYS A 49 -17.14 -1.15 9.05
C CYS A 49 -17.70 -2.58 9.02
N ILE A 50 -16.88 -3.58 9.38
CA ILE A 50 -17.29 -4.98 9.46
C ILE A 50 -18.35 -5.17 10.54
N VAL A 51 -18.05 -4.82 11.79
CA VAL A 51 -18.94 -5.09 12.92
C VAL A 51 -20.22 -4.28 12.80
N PHE A 52 -20.14 -2.98 12.50
CA PHE A 52 -21.32 -2.15 12.39
C PHE A 52 -22.18 -2.55 11.17
N GLY A 53 -21.55 -2.87 10.03
CA GLY A 53 -22.27 -3.32 8.85
C GLY A 53 -22.93 -4.69 9.02
N ASP A 54 -22.34 -5.59 9.80
CA ASP A 54 -22.92 -6.90 10.12
C ASP A 54 -24.08 -6.79 11.11
N LEU A 55 -23.95 -5.95 12.14
CA LEU A 55 -24.98 -5.76 13.17
C LEU A 55 -26.18 -4.94 12.70
N ASN A 56 -26.07 -4.17 11.61
CA ASN A 56 -27.13 -3.31 11.11
C ASN A 56 -27.42 -3.59 9.63
N ALA A 57 -28.52 -4.31 9.35
CA ALA A 57 -28.88 -4.74 8.00
C ALA A 57 -29.00 -3.59 6.97
N GLU A 58 -29.48 -2.42 7.39
CA GLU A 58 -29.57 -1.22 6.53
C GLU A 58 -28.18 -0.73 6.07
N TYR A 59 -27.13 -1.03 6.83
CA TYR A 59 -25.75 -0.63 6.57
C TYR A 59 -24.86 -1.80 6.13
N TRP A 60 -25.44 -2.89 5.63
CA TRP A 60 -24.69 -4.09 5.24
C TRP A 60 -23.62 -3.85 4.15
N TYR A 61 -23.74 -2.76 3.38
CA TYR A 61 -22.69 -2.33 2.46
C TYR A 61 -21.37 -1.98 3.17
N LEU A 62 -21.40 -1.52 4.43
CA LEU A 62 -20.20 -1.22 5.23
C LEU A 62 -19.40 -2.48 5.53
N PHE A 63 -20.06 -3.63 5.71
CA PHE A 63 -19.37 -4.90 5.89
C PHE A 63 -18.44 -5.21 4.72
N HIS A 64 -18.92 -5.02 3.50
CA HIS A 64 -18.17 -5.24 2.27
C HIS A 64 -17.03 -4.22 2.10
N ILE A 65 -17.24 -2.97 2.52
CA ILE A 65 -16.18 -1.95 2.55
C ILE A 65 -15.08 -2.37 3.53
N GLY A 66 -15.47 -2.79 4.74
CA GLY A 66 -14.54 -3.27 5.76
C GLY A 66 -13.73 -4.48 5.29
N LEU A 67 -14.39 -5.48 4.68
CA LEU A 67 -13.70 -6.60 4.02
C LEU A 67 -12.75 -6.14 2.92
N GLY A 68 -13.16 -5.15 2.12
CA GLY A 68 -12.32 -4.54 1.10
C GLY A 68 -11.05 -3.92 1.69
N ILE A 69 -11.18 -3.16 2.79
CA ILE A 69 -10.04 -2.57 3.51
C ILE A 69 -9.12 -3.66 4.04
N THR A 70 -9.67 -4.69 4.69
CA THR A 70 -8.89 -5.80 5.26
C THR A 70 -8.11 -6.57 4.20
N LEU A 71 -8.80 -7.02 3.13
CA LEU A 71 -8.15 -7.80 2.06
C LEU A 71 -7.11 -6.96 1.32
N TYR A 72 -7.41 -5.70 1.04
CA TYR A 72 -6.47 -4.83 0.37
C TYR A 72 -5.25 -4.51 1.25
N GLY A 73 -5.46 -4.28 2.55
CA GLY A 73 -4.38 -4.13 3.54
C GLY A 73 -3.51 -5.38 3.67
N LEU A 74 -4.11 -6.57 3.60
CA LEU A 74 -3.36 -7.83 3.58
C LEU A 74 -2.50 -7.95 2.31
N PHE A 75 -3.07 -7.70 1.13
CA PHE A 75 -2.30 -7.68 -0.11
C PHE A 75 -1.22 -6.60 -0.10
N TYR A 76 -1.50 -5.47 0.55
CA TYR A 76 -0.51 -4.42 0.81
C TYR A 76 0.68 -4.96 1.57
N PHE A 77 0.45 -5.49 2.77
CA PHE A 77 1.53 -6.03 3.59
C PHE A 77 2.35 -7.10 2.85
N ILE A 78 1.69 -8.02 2.15
CA ILE A 78 2.38 -9.09 1.41
C ILE A 78 3.22 -8.52 0.26
N PHE A 79 2.65 -7.69 -0.61
CA PHE A 79 3.38 -7.22 -1.78
C PHE A 79 4.40 -6.13 -1.43
N HIS A 80 4.00 -5.16 -0.60
CA HIS A 80 4.81 -4.02 -0.22
C HIS A 80 5.97 -4.45 0.67
N ASP A 81 5.63 -4.98 1.86
CA ASP A 81 6.59 -5.14 2.94
C ASP A 81 7.35 -6.45 2.81
N LEU A 82 6.69 -7.54 2.40
CA LEU A 82 7.35 -8.84 2.26
C LEU A 82 8.06 -9.01 0.90
N ILE A 83 7.42 -8.65 -0.21
CA ILE A 83 7.97 -8.90 -1.55
C ILE A 83 8.92 -7.78 -2.01
N VAL A 84 8.47 -6.52 -1.94
CA VAL A 84 9.26 -5.39 -2.48
C VAL A 84 10.32 -4.92 -1.50
N HIS A 85 9.94 -4.63 -0.26
CA HIS A 85 10.87 -4.14 0.78
C HIS A 85 11.61 -5.23 1.53
N ARG A 86 11.17 -6.49 1.41
CA ARG A 86 11.83 -7.65 2.01
C ARG A 86 12.09 -7.47 3.51
N ARG A 87 11.10 -6.97 4.24
CA ARG A 87 11.16 -6.82 5.70
C ARG A 87 11.41 -8.16 6.42
N LEU A 88 10.97 -9.28 5.81
CA LEU A 88 11.40 -10.62 6.17
C LEU A 88 12.54 -11.08 5.24
N LYS A 89 13.54 -11.78 5.78
CA LYS A 89 14.71 -12.31 5.04
C LYS A 89 14.36 -13.48 4.11
N PHE A 90 13.35 -13.33 3.26
CA PHE A 90 12.94 -14.31 2.27
C PHE A 90 13.21 -13.78 0.86
N LYS A 91 13.86 -14.59 0.01
CA LYS A 91 14.16 -14.20 -1.38
C LYS A 91 12.97 -14.53 -2.27
N PHE A 92 12.12 -13.55 -2.53
CA PHE A 92 11.06 -13.69 -3.53
C PHE A 92 11.59 -13.34 -4.93
N ALA A 93 11.49 -14.29 -5.86
CA ALA A 93 11.82 -14.12 -7.27
C ALA A 93 10.60 -14.46 -8.13
N THR A 94 10.08 -13.49 -8.87
CA THR A 94 8.90 -13.67 -9.74
C THR A 94 9.28 -13.62 -11.22
N LYS A 95 8.72 -14.56 -11.99
CA LYS A 95 8.82 -14.57 -13.46
C LYS A 95 7.67 -13.83 -14.14
N SER A 96 6.61 -13.49 -13.41
CA SER A 96 5.41 -12.85 -13.96
C SER A 96 5.70 -11.44 -14.48
N LYS A 97 5.29 -11.17 -15.72
CA LYS A 97 5.40 -9.84 -16.35
C LYS A 97 4.64 -8.78 -15.56
N TYR A 98 3.46 -9.14 -15.07
CA TYR A 98 2.65 -8.26 -14.22
C TYR A 98 3.38 -7.89 -12.94
N MET A 99 3.90 -8.87 -12.20
CA MET A 99 4.61 -8.62 -10.94
C MET A 99 5.85 -7.76 -11.15
N LYS A 100 6.65 -8.05 -12.21
CA LYS A 100 7.81 -7.22 -12.56
C LYS A 100 7.41 -5.77 -12.85
N ARG A 101 6.26 -5.54 -13.50
CA ARG A 101 5.74 -4.20 -13.81
C ARG A 101 5.38 -3.42 -12.55
N ILE A 102 4.58 -4.01 -11.65
CA ILE A 102 4.18 -3.33 -10.41
C ILE A 102 5.38 -3.11 -9.48
N MET A 103 6.32 -4.06 -9.38
CA MET A 103 7.55 -3.88 -8.61
C MET A 103 8.44 -2.78 -9.19
N TYR A 104 8.53 -2.66 -10.52
CA TYR A 104 9.30 -1.58 -11.16
C TYR A 104 8.64 -0.21 -10.95
N ALA A 105 7.32 -0.12 -11.05
CA ALA A 105 6.59 1.10 -10.75
C ALA A 105 6.84 1.56 -9.30
N HIS A 106 6.77 0.64 -8.35
CA HIS A 106 7.08 0.89 -6.94
C HIS A 106 8.53 1.33 -6.74
N TYR A 107 9.49 0.69 -7.43
CA TYR A 107 10.89 1.12 -7.40
C TYR A 107 11.07 2.55 -7.96
N VAL A 108 10.39 2.90 -9.05
CA VAL A 108 10.43 4.27 -9.62
C VAL A 108 9.84 5.27 -8.64
N HIS A 109 8.76 4.93 -7.96
CA HIS A 109 8.16 5.74 -6.91
C HIS A 109 9.17 6.07 -5.78
N HIS A 110 9.85 5.05 -5.26
CA HIS A 110 10.86 5.19 -4.21
C HIS A 110 12.15 5.89 -4.59
N LYS A 111 12.41 6.16 -5.89
CA LYS A 111 13.57 6.97 -6.29
C LYS A 111 13.48 8.40 -5.78
N THR A 112 12.28 8.89 -5.50
CA THR A 112 12.08 10.21 -4.93
C THR A 112 12.09 10.08 -3.43
N HIS A 113 13.03 10.72 -2.75
CA HIS A 113 13.16 10.69 -1.28
C HIS A 113 12.50 11.89 -0.59
N THR A 114 11.74 12.67 -1.36
CA THR A 114 11.05 13.88 -0.92
C THR A 114 9.53 13.72 -1.05
N LYS A 115 8.80 14.56 -0.32
CA LYS A 115 7.34 14.62 -0.37
C LYS A 115 6.81 14.85 -1.79
N GLU A 116 7.46 15.75 -2.53
CA GLU A 116 7.04 16.18 -3.86
C GLU A 116 7.86 15.52 -4.97
N GLY A 117 7.29 15.45 -6.18
CA GLY A 117 7.97 14.93 -7.38
C GLY A 117 7.90 13.41 -7.57
N ALA A 118 7.34 12.67 -6.61
CA ALA A 118 7.15 11.23 -6.75
C ALA A 118 6.13 10.89 -7.84
N GLU A 119 6.37 9.77 -8.53
CA GLU A 119 5.45 9.21 -9.51
C GLU A 119 4.96 7.83 -9.06
N ALA A 120 4.02 7.23 -9.80
CA ALA A 120 3.66 5.81 -9.65
C ALA A 120 3.10 5.42 -8.26
N PHE A 121 2.15 6.18 -7.73
CA PHE A 121 1.48 5.90 -6.45
C PHE A 121 0.59 4.63 -6.41
N GLY A 122 0.45 3.92 -7.52
CA GLY A 122 -0.37 2.71 -7.60
C GLY A 122 0.34 1.51 -6.99
N PHE A 123 -0.43 0.62 -6.39
CA PHE A 123 0.12 -0.47 -5.59
C PHE A 123 -0.06 -1.84 -6.25
N LEU A 124 -1.31 -2.25 -6.54
CA LEU A 124 -1.60 -3.46 -7.33
C LEU A 124 -1.78 -3.12 -8.82
N TYR A 125 -1.83 -1.84 -9.18
CA TYR A 125 -1.93 -1.43 -10.57
C TYR A 125 -0.77 -0.53 -10.99
N ALA A 126 -0.17 -0.86 -12.13
CA ALA A 126 0.85 -0.05 -12.78
C ALA A 126 0.56 0.07 -14.29
N PRO A 127 0.58 1.30 -14.84
CA PRO A 127 0.46 1.53 -16.29
C PRO A 127 1.53 0.80 -17.12
N LYS A 128 1.22 0.52 -18.39
CA LYS A 128 2.13 -0.20 -19.31
C LYS A 128 3.51 0.47 -19.49
N LYS A 129 3.64 1.78 -19.25
CA LYS A 129 4.94 2.49 -19.31
C LYS A 129 5.98 1.96 -18.32
N TYR A 130 5.55 1.26 -17.27
CA TYR A 130 6.41 0.61 -16.28
C TYR A 130 6.73 -0.85 -16.62
N GLU A 131 6.35 -1.35 -17.79
CA GLU A 131 6.83 -2.65 -18.25
C GLU A 131 8.32 -2.53 -18.60
N LYS A 132 9.15 -3.35 -17.95
CA LYS A 132 10.56 -3.48 -18.32
C LYS A 132 10.61 -3.89 -19.79
N LYS A 133 11.18 -3.03 -20.65
CA LYS A 133 11.50 -3.41 -22.02
C LYS A 133 12.50 -4.56 -21.94
N SER A 134 12.10 -5.72 -22.45
CA SER A 134 12.92 -6.93 -22.53
C SER A 134 14.22 -6.64 -23.26
#